data_AF-A0A962IAW8-F1
#
_entry.id   AF-A0A962IAW8-F1
#
_cell.length_a   1.000
_cell.length_b   1.000
_cell.length_c   1.000
_cell.angle_alpha   90.00
_cell.angle_beta   90.00
_cell.angle_gamma   90.00
#
_symmetry.space_group_name_H-M   'P 1'
#
loop_
_entity.id
_entity.type
_entity.pdbx_description
1 polymer ?
#
loop_
_entity_poly.entity_id
_entity_poly.type
_entity_poly.pdbx_seq_one_letter_code
_entity_poly.pdbx_strand_id
1 'polypeptide(L)'
;MSITLRDVEEQDLENILGLNNAAGVSILPISMRRLQQLERVSRYFRLAEVNGEIAGFLVGLTPDADYDSPNFLWFQERYADGGFLYIDRVVVDDRFRRHGIGRVLYCDVLSFAEVRFPTLCCEVFIEPRDDVSL
;
A
#
# COMPACT_ATOMS: atom_id res chain seq x y z
N MET A 1 1.49 -21.77 8.98
CA MET A 1 1.08 -20.85 7.90
C MET A 1 2.29 -19.98 7.62
N SER A 2 2.87 -20.07 6.42
CA SER A 2 4.02 -19.23 6.04
C SER A 2 3.49 -18.02 5.28
N ILE A 3 3.94 -16.83 5.66
CA ILE A 3 3.69 -15.59 4.92
C ILE A 3 4.98 -15.28 4.16
N THR A 4 4.88 -15.12 2.84
CA THR A 4 6.01 -14.72 2.00
C THR A 4 5.74 -13.33 1.46
N LEU A 5 6.74 -12.45 1.49
CA LEU A 5 6.68 -11.15 0.84
C LEU A 5 7.50 -11.19 -0.45
N ARG A 6 6.97 -10.61 -1.53
CA ARG A 6 7.67 -10.45 -2.80
C ARG A 6 7.23 -9.19 -3.52
N ASP A 7 8.03 -8.76 -4.48
CA ASP A 7 7.67 -7.67 -5.38
C ASP A 7 6.51 -8.10 -6.29
N VAL A 8 5.73 -7.12 -6.76
CA VAL A 8 4.63 -7.31 -7.70
C VAL A 8 5.16 -7.63 -9.09
N GLU A 9 4.53 -8.58 -9.76
CA GLU A 9 4.74 -8.88 -11.17
C GLU A 9 3.49 -8.49 -11.99
N GLU A 10 3.65 -8.29 -13.30
CA GLU A 10 2.55 -7.88 -14.20
C GLU A 10 1.34 -8.82 -14.12
N GLN A 11 1.58 -10.12 -13.97
CA GLN A 11 0.56 -11.16 -13.84
C GLN A 11 -0.28 -11.07 -12.55
N ASP A 12 0.21 -10.34 -11.54
CA ASP A 12 -0.51 -10.16 -10.28
C ASP A 12 -1.57 -9.05 -10.35
N LEU A 13 -1.46 -8.13 -11.33
CA LEU A 13 -2.23 -6.89 -11.35
C LEU A 13 -3.74 -7.12 -11.39
N GLU A 14 -4.23 -8.15 -12.10
CA GLU A 14 -5.65 -8.49 -12.11
C GLU A 14 -6.15 -8.93 -10.74
N ASN A 15 -5.36 -9.76 -10.04
CA ASN A 15 -5.69 -10.23 -8.69
C ASN A 15 -5.63 -9.08 -7.68
N ILE A 16 -4.62 -8.20 -7.78
CA ILE A 16 -4.47 -7.01 -6.94
C ILE A 16 -5.66 -6.07 -7.14
N LEU A 17 -6.09 -5.86 -8.39
CA LEU A 17 -7.24 -5.02 -8.71
C LEU A 17 -8.52 -5.58 -8.07
N GLY A 18 -8.73 -6.90 -8.20
CA GLY A 18 -9.85 -7.60 -7.58
C GLY A 18 -9.83 -7.46 -6.05
N LEU A 19 -8.67 -7.69 -5.43
CA LEU A 19 -8.49 -7.56 -3.99
C LEU A 19 -8.73 -6.12 -3.50
N ASN A 20 -8.18 -5.12 -4.18
CA ASN A 20 -8.40 -3.71 -3.85
C ASN A 20 -9.88 -3.34 -3.88
N ASN A 21 -10.56 -3.70 -4.97
CA ASN A 21 -11.94 -3.29 -5.18
C ASN A 21 -12.94 -4.12 -4.35
N ALA A 22 -12.49 -5.22 -3.74
CA ALA A 22 -13.26 -6.00 -2.77
C ALA A 22 -13.05 -5.55 -1.30
N ALA A 23 -12.08 -4.67 -1.02
CA ALA A 23 -11.65 -4.31 0.34
C ALA A 23 -12.64 -3.42 1.14
N GLY A 24 -13.81 -3.12 0.58
CA GLY A 24 -14.90 -2.42 1.27
C GLY A 24 -14.72 -0.90 1.31
N VAL A 25 -15.38 -0.24 2.27
CA VAL A 25 -15.53 1.22 2.30
C VAL A 25 -14.26 1.98 2.70
N SER A 26 -13.32 1.32 3.39
CA SER A 26 -12.07 1.93 3.84
C SER A 26 -11.02 2.05 2.72
N ILE A 27 -11.28 1.45 1.55
CA ILE A 27 -10.36 1.45 0.41
C ILE A 27 -11.11 1.92 -0.83
N LEU A 28 -10.60 2.99 -1.44
CA LEU A 28 -11.21 3.50 -2.67
C LEU A 28 -10.95 2.52 -3.83
N PRO A 29 -12.00 2.20 -4.63
CA PRO A 29 -11.83 1.39 -5.82
C PRO A 29 -10.95 2.12 -6.83
N ILE A 30 -10.16 1.37 -7.58
CA ILE A 30 -9.30 1.90 -8.64
C ILE A 30 -9.57 1.18 -9.96
N SER A 31 -9.18 1.83 -11.05
CA SER A 31 -9.16 1.22 -12.38
C SER A 31 -7.83 0.51 -12.64
N MET A 32 -7.81 -0.44 -13.57
CA MET A 32 -6.57 -1.09 -14.02
C MET A 32 -5.51 -0.06 -14.46
N ARG A 33 -5.92 0.96 -15.22
CA ARG A 33 -5.03 2.06 -15.65
C ARG A 33 -4.38 2.77 -14.45
N ARG A 34 -5.15 3.01 -13.38
CA ARG A 34 -4.63 3.67 -12.18
C ARG A 34 -3.69 2.75 -11.39
N LEU A 35 -4.00 1.45 -11.33
CA LEU A 35 -3.12 0.46 -10.73
C LEU A 35 -1.78 0.35 -11.47
N GLN A 36 -1.79 0.32 -12.80
CA GLN A 36 -0.58 0.33 -13.63
C GLN A 36 0.23 1.62 -13.45
N GLN A 37 -0.44 2.77 -13.32
CA GLN A 37 0.26 4.01 -12.97
C GLN A 37 0.93 3.89 -11.60
N LEU A 38 0.23 3.38 -10.59
CA LEU A 38 0.77 3.16 -9.25
C LEU A 38 1.99 2.23 -9.29
N GLU A 39 1.91 1.12 -10.01
CA GLU A 39 3.02 0.18 -10.18
C GLU A 39 4.26 0.89 -10.73
N ARG A 40 4.10 1.64 -11.83
CA ARG A 40 5.19 2.41 -12.46
C ARG A 40 5.84 3.46 -11.56
N VAL A 41 5.05 4.17 -10.75
CA VAL A 41 5.55 5.30 -9.93
C VAL A 41 5.91 4.88 -8.50
N SER A 42 5.56 3.66 -8.10
CA SER A 42 5.84 3.16 -6.77
C SER A 42 7.32 2.89 -6.56
N ARG A 43 7.82 3.30 -5.40
CA ARG A 43 9.19 2.95 -4.97
C ARG A 43 9.21 1.69 -4.11
N TYR A 44 8.07 1.37 -3.51
CA TYR A 44 7.83 0.16 -2.76
C TYR A 44 6.47 -0.39 -3.19
N PHE A 45 6.44 -1.62 -3.69
CA PHE A 45 5.18 -2.31 -3.97
C PHE A 45 5.35 -3.81 -3.76
N ARG A 46 4.80 -4.31 -2.66
CA ARG A 46 4.96 -5.71 -2.26
C ARG A 46 3.63 -6.39 -2.01
N LEU A 47 3.60 -7.67 -2.35
CA LEU A 47 2.53 -8.61 -2.07
C LEU A 47 2.90 -9.47 -0.87
N ALA A 48 1.90 -9.81 -0.07
CA ALA A 48 1.96 -10.88 0.89
C ALA A 48 1.20 -12.09 0.34
N GLU A 49 1.87 -13.24 0.29
CA GLU A 49 1.28 -14.51 -0.10
C GLU A 49 1.15 -15.45 1.09
N VAL A 50 0.06 -16.20 1.10
CA VAL A 50 -0.15 -17.32 2.02
C VAL A 50 -0.53 -18.55 1.24
N ASN A 51 0.29 -19.60 1.35
CA ASN A 51 0.11 -20.87 0.63
C ASN A 51 -0.04 -20.69 -0.90
N GLY A 52 0.62 -19.67 -1.47
CA GLY A 52 0.55 -19.35 -2.90
C GLY A 52 -0.64 -18.48 -3.33
N GLU A 53 -1.49 -18.04 -2.39
CA GLU A 53 -2.57 -17.08 -2.66
C GLU A 53 -2.17 -15.68 -2.20
N ILE A 54 -2.48 -14.66 -3.01
CA ILE A 54 -2.31 -13.26 -2.62
C ILE A 54 -3.27 -12.95 -1.46
N ALA A 55 -2.69 -12.58 -0.33
CA ALA A 55 -3.41 -12.32 0.91
C ALA A 55 -3.36 -10.85 1.35
N GLY A 56 -2.52 -10.03 0.70
CA GLY A 56 -2.47 -8.59 0.91
C GLY A 56 -1.39 -7.92 0.08
N PHE A 57 -1.39 -6.59 0.06
CA PHE A 57 -0.35 -5.79 -0.58
C PHE A 57 -0.21 -4.41 0.07
N LEU A 58 0.93 -3.75 -0.18
CA LEU A 58 1.19 -2.39 0.27
C LEU A 58 1.95 -1.60 -0.80
N VAL A 59 1.52 -0.37 -1.06
CA VAL A 59 2.14 0.56 -2.02
C VAL A 59 2.73 1.77 -1.30
N GLY A 60 3.98 2.10 -1.62
CA GLY A 60 4.73 3.23 -1.09
C GLY A 60 5.32 4.11 -2.20
N LEU A 61 5.08 5.42 -2.11
CA LEU A 61 5.49 6.45 -3.07
C LEU A 61 6.50 7.41 -2.44
N THR A 62 7.46 7.90 -3.23
CA THR A 62 8.43 8.91 -2.82
C THR A 62 8.00 10.32 -3.26
N PRO A 63 8.62 11.40 -2.74
CA PRO A 63 8.17 12.76 -3.03
C PRO A 63 8.33 13.18 -4.49
N ASP A 64 9.16 12.47 -5.26
CA ASP A 64 9.39 12.68 -6.70
C ASP A 64 8.44 11.85 -7.59
N ALA A 65 7.54 11.04 -7.00
CA ALA A 65 6.59 10.25 -7.76
C ALA A 65 5.60 11.13 -8.55
N ASP A 66 5.39 10.78 -9.82
CA ASP A 66 4.41 11.38 -10.72
C ASP A 66 2.99 10.88 -10.38
N TYR A 67 2.48 11.34 -9.23
CA TYR A 67 1.20 10.92 -8.67
C TYR A 67 0.35 12.13 -8.25
N ASP A 68 -0.90 12.14 -8.70
CA ASP A 68 -1.79 13.31 -8.64
C ASP A 68 -2.92 13.16 -7.59
N SER A 69 -2.78 12.23 -6.65
CA SER A 69 -3.74 12.11 -5.54
C SER A 69 -3.68 13.37 -4.66
N PRO A 70 -4.81 14.01 -4.31
CA PRO A 70 -4.83 15.19 -3.45
C PRO A 70 -4.10 14.99 -2.12
N ASN A 71 -4.23 13.79 -1.51
CA ASN A 71 -3.56 13.47 -0.24
C ASN A 71 -2.04 13.42 -0.40
N PHE A 72 -1.57 12.75 -1.46
CA PHE A 72 -0.14 12.69 -1.78
C PHE A 72 0.44 14.10 -2.03
N LEU A 73 -0.25 14.91 -2.85
CA LEU A 73 0.18 16.28 -3.14
C LEU A 73 0.25 17.13 -1.87
N TRP A 74 -0.69 16.95 -0.92
CA TRP A 74 -0.65 17.64 0.36
C TRP A 74 0.63 17.34 1.16
N PHE A 75 1.07 16.08 1.18
CA PHE A 75 2.33 15.67 1.81
C PHE A 75 3.54 16.17 1.02
N GLN A 76 3.51 16.07 -0.31
CA GLN A 76 4.57 16.54 -1.20
C GLN A 76 4.86 18.02 -0.98
N GLU A 77 3.83 18.87 -0.91
CA GLU A 77 3.97 20.32 -0.65
C GLU A 77 4.62 20.66 0.71
N ARG A 78 4.54 19.77 1.70
CA ARG A 78 4.89 20.06 3.10
C ARG A 78 6.15 19.35 3.59
N TYR A 79 6.45 18.18 3.03
CA TYR A 79 7.47 17.28 3.55
C TYR A 79 8.49 16.83 2.50
N ALA A 80 8.41 17.32 1.26
CA ALA A 80 9.34 16.91 0.19
C ALA A 80 10.81 17.13 0.57
N ASP A 81 11.16 18.28 1.16
CA ASP A 81 12.55 18.63 1.51
C ASP A 81 13.16 17.68 2.56
N GLY A 82 12.33 17.18 3.49
CA GLY A 82 12.75 16.25 4.52
C GLY A 82 12.85 14.80 4.04
N GLY A 83 12.24 14.47 2.90
CA GLY A 83 12.10 13.11 2.41
C GLY A 83 11.03 12.32 3.20
N PHE A 84 10.17 11.62 2.46
CA PHE A 84 9.20 10.71 3.04
C PHE A 84 8.96 9.51 2.13
N LEU A 85 8.42 8.43 2.72
CA LEU A 85 7.73 7.38 1.98
C LEU A 85 6.26 7.44 2.35
N TYR A 86 5.41 7.65 1.35
CA TYR A 86 3.97 7.79 1.53
C TYR A 86 3.28 6.47 1.18
N ILE A 87 2.61 5.88 2.15
CA ILE A 87 1.80 4.67 1.98
C ILE A 87 0.46 5.08 1.39
N ASP A 88 0.27 4.89 0.08
CA ASP A 88 -0.98 5.20 -0.62
C ASP A 88 -2.09 4.22 -0.25
N ARG A 89 -1.74 2.94 -0.08
CA ARG A 89 -2.68 1.90 0.30
C ARG A 89 -2.00 0.70 0.90
N VAL A 90 -2.70 0.08 1.85
CA VAL A 90 -2.45 -1.26 2.35
C VAL A 90 -3.78 -2.00 2.33
N VAL A 91 -3.80 -3.20 1.76
CA VAL A 91 -5.00 -4.03 1.70
C VAL A 91 -4.64 -5.43 2.17
N VAL A 92 -5.47 -5.98 3.05
CA VAL A 92 -5.37 -7.37 3.51
C VAL A 92 -6.71 -8.03 3.23
N ASP A 93 -6.66 -9.17 2.56
CA ASP A 93 -7.85 -9.95 2.23
C ASP A 93 -8.52 -10.44 3.53
N ASP A 94 -9.85 -10.24 3.61
CA ASP A 94 -10.69 -10.58 4.75
C ASP A 94 -10.56 -12.05 5.17
N ARG A 95 -10.36 -12.95 4.20
CA ARG A 95 -10.16 -14.38 4.42
C ARG A 95 -8.92 -14.68 5.26
N PHE A 96 -7.94 -13.76 5.24
CA PHE A 96 -6.66 -13.91 5.92
C PHE A 96 -6.45 -12.89 7.06
N ARG A 97 -7.47 -12.12 7.44
CA ARG A 97 -7.39 -11.20 8.59
C ARG A 97 -6.98 -11.93 9.87
N ARG A 98 -6.37 -11.19 10.80
CA ARG A 98 -5.86 -11.67 12.11
C ARG A 98 -4.73 -12.71 12.05
N HIS A 99 -4.14 -12.95 10.88
CA HIS A 99 -2.95 -13.81 10.72
C HIS A 99 -1.62 -13.03 10.73
N GLY A 100 -1.65 -11.73 11.04
CA GLY A 100 -0.45 -10.89 11.11
C GLY A 100 0.06 -10.35 9.77
N ILE A 101 -0.67 -10.52 8.67
CA ILE A 101 -0.25 -10.05 7.33
C ILE A 101 0.02 -8.55 7.29
N GLY A 102 -0.92 -7.73 7.80
CA GLY A 102 -0.73 -6.29 7.87
C GLY A 102 0.53 -5.92 8.66
N ARG A 103 0.77 -6.59 9.79
CA ARG A 103 1.99 -6.39 10.58
C ARG A 103 3.25 -6.74 9.79
N VAL A 104 3.24 -7.84 9.04
CA VAL A 104 4.38 -8.25 8.21
C VAL A 104 4.64 -7.24 7.09
N LEU A 105 3.61 -6.76 6.40
CA LEU A 105 3.72 -5.69 5.39
C LEU A 105 4.27 -4.39 5.99
N TYR A 106 3.78 -3.98 7.16
CA TYR A 106 4.28 -2.78 7.84
C TYR A 106 5.72 -2.92 8.32
N CYS A 107 6.10 -4.05 8.90
CA CYS A 107 7.49 -4.30 9.30
C CYS A 107 8.44 -4.24 8.10
N ASP A 108 8.00 -4.73 6.96
CA ASP A 108 8.80 -4.77 5.74
C ASP A 108 8.96 -3.39 5.09
N VAL A 109 7.89 -2.60 5.00
CA VAL A 109 8.00 -1.21 4.51
C VAL A 109 8.78 -0.32 5.48
N LEU A 110 8.69 -0.56 6.79
CA LEU A 110 9.52 0.12 7.80
C LEU A 110 11.00 -0.19 7.59
N SER A 111 11.35 -1.46 7.42
CA SER A 111 12.73 -1.89 7.15
C SER A 111 13.24 -1.35 5.81
N PHE A 112 12.36 -1.23 4.82
CA PHE A 112 12.67 -0.56 3.56
C PHE A 112 12.89 0.94 3.77
N ALA A 113 12.09 1.62 4.59
CA ALA A 113 12.19 3.06 4.76
C ALA A 113 13.35 3.49 5.66
N GLU A 114 13.72 2.71 6.67
CA GLU A 114 14.61 3.09 7.79
C GLU A 114 15.89 3.85 7.38
N VAL A 115 16.56 3.41 6.32
CA VAL A 115 17.82 4.01 5.84
C VAL A 115 17.65 4.91 4.62
N ARG A 116 16.42 5.08 4.14
CA ARG A 116 16.09 5.75 2.86
C ARG A 116 15.24 7.00 3.05
N PHE A 117 14.31 6.97 4.00
CA PHE A 117 13.33 8.02 4.23
C PHE A 117 13.15 8.24 5.73
N PRO A 118 13.35 9.46 6.26
CA PRO A 118 13.22 9.72 7.69
C PRO A 118 11.76 9.73 8.17
N THR A 119 10.79 9.82 7.26
CA THR A 119 9.36 9.91 7.59
C THR A 119 8.56 8.90 6.78
N LEU A 120 7.65 8.20 7.45
CA LEU A 120 6.56 7.42 6.82
C LEU A 120 5.25 8.18 7.00
N CYS A 121 4.52 8.36 5.91
CA CYS A 121 3.26 9.08 5.90
C CYS A 121 2.15 8.16 5.38
N CYS A 122 0.93 8.29 5.90
CA CYS A 122 -0.25 7.64 5.36
C CYS A 122 -1.48 8.48 5.70
N GLU A 123 -2.53 8.37 4.90
CA GLU A 123 -3.87 8.78 5.28
C GLU A 123 -4.70 7.62 5.81
N VAL A 124 -5.71 7.95 6.60
CA VAL A 124 -6.77 7.04 7.02
C VAL A 124 -8.12 7.74 6.85
N PHE A 125 -9.14 7.01 6.44
CA PHE A 125 -10.50 7.55 6.42
C PHE A 125 -11.02 7.64 7.84
N ILE A 126 -11.38 8.85 8.27
CA ILE A 126 -12.00 9.08 9.58
C ILE A 126 -13.51 8.81 9.51
N GLU A 127 -14.13 9.00 8.34
CA GLU A 127 -15.57 8.80 8.13
C GLU A 127 -15.86 7.97 6.85
N PRO A 128 -16.68 6.90 6.95
CA PRO A 128 -17.16 6.28 8.18
C PRO A 128 -15.98 5.73 8.99
N ARG A 129 -16.13 5.72 10.33
CA ARG A 129 -15.05 5.37 11.26
C ARG A 129 -14.40 4.03 10.90
N ASP A 130 -13.11 4.06 10.59
CA ASP A 130 -12.31 2.87 10.31
C ASP A 130 -11.64 2.35 11.59
N ASP A 131 -12.39 1.58 12.40
CA ASP A 131 -11.90 0.99 13.66
C ASP A 131 -10.79 -0.07 13.46
N VAL A 132 -10.47 -0.47 12.23
CA VAL A 132 -9.39 -1.42 11.94
C VAL A 132 -8.06 -0.71 11.73
N SER A 133 -8.10 0.51 11.19
CA SER A 133 -6.91 1.31 10.86
C SER A 133 -6.55 2.33 11.94
N LEU A 134 -7.52 2.78 12.76
CA LEU A 134 -7.35 3.71 13.88
C LEU A 134 -7.06 2.98 15.20
#